data_AF-A0A0F9H212-F1
#
_entry.id   AF-A0A0F9H212-F1
#
_cell.length_a   1.000
_cell.length_b   1.000
_cell.length_c   1.000
_cell.angle_alpha   90.00
_cell.angle_beta   90.00
_cell.angle_gamma   90.00
#
_symmetry.space_group_name_H-M   'P 1'
#
loop_
_entity.id
_entity.type
_entity.pdbx_description
1 polymer ?
#
loop_
_entity_poly.entity_id
_entity_poly.type
_entity_poly.pdbx_seq_one_letter_code
_entity_poly.pdbx_strand_id
1 'polypeptide(L)'
;MKTIEIYGCEVCGNEYRSAAEALECEATEETPLAEVGDIVFAKAGYGWYDGLKSWVSNAHLPPAAQGRRANPEHGNCFADCCTYRFYYVVTKIDTDDRDYGQIGEKHRVRYHLFTLAMTGKQGHRNGFTFAEQHIPPEKVENPPRAVVRGSKKLLGQAARHLL
;
A
#
# COMPACT_ATOMS: atom_id res chain seq x y z
N MET A 1 -32.99 -37.24 -0.17
CA MET A 1 -31.95 -36.29 -0.63
C MET A 1 -30.97 -36.12 0.52
N LYS A 2 -29.66 -36.22 0.28
CA LYS A 2 -28.66 -35.86 1.29
C LYS A 2 -28.49 -34.33 1.26
N THR A 3 -28.69 -33.69 2.40
CA THR A 3 -28.31 -32.29 2.60
C THR A 3 -26.79 -32.23 2.63
N ILE A 4 -26.18 -31.39 1.80
CA ILE A 4 -24.76 -31.10 1.87
C ILE A 4 -24.65 -29.83 2.72
N GLU A 5 -23.98 -29.92 3.86
CA GLU A 5 -23.61 -28.74 4.64
C GLU A 5 -22.39 -28.08 3.98
N ILE A 6 -22.46 -26.75 3.83
CA ILE A 6 -21.40 -25.92 3.28
C ILE A 6 -20.93 -24.97 4.38
N TYR A 7 -19.63 -24.83 4.52
CA TYR A 7 -18.97 -24.00 5.53
C TYR A 7 -18.30 -22.82 4.84
N GLY A 8 -18.51 -21.60 5.31
CA GLY A 8 -17.92 -20.39 4.73
C GLY A 8 -16.72 -19.91 5.54
N CYS A 9 -15.68 -19.41 4.87
CA CYS A 9 -14.65 -18.59 5.51
C CYS A 9 -15.17 -17.16 5.73
N GLU A 10 -15.08 -16.64 6.96
CA GLU A 10 -15.60 -15.31 7.29
C GLU A 10 -14.81 -14.15 6.66
N VAL A 11 -13.54 -14.39 6.28
CA VAL A 11 -12.60 -13.37 5.75
C VAL A 11 -12.73 -13.19 4.24
N CYS A 12 -12.73 -14.29 3.46
CA CYS A 12 -12.84 -14.22 1.99
C CYS A 12 -14.21 -14.63 1.43
N GLY A 13 -15.09 -15.20 2.26
CA GLY A 13 -16.41 -15.68 1.83
C GLY A 13 -16.41 -16.98 1.03
N ASN A 14 -15.26 -17.65 0.87
CA ASN A 14 -15.17 -18.91 0.14
C ASN A 14 -15.92 -20.04 0.87
N GLU A 15 -16.54 -20.92 0.09
CA GLU A 15 -17.30 -22.08 0.56
C GLU A 15 -16.48 -23.37 0.52
N TYR A 16 -16.57 -24.16 1.59
CA TYR A 16 -15.81 -25.38 1.83
C TYR A 16 -16.73 -26.53 2.20
N ARG A 17 -16.23 -27.77 2.01
CA ARG A 17 -16.99 -28.99 2.30
C ARG A 17 -16.88 -29.42 3.75
N SER A 18 -15.97 -28.81 4.51
CA SER A 18 -15.77 -29.06 5.93
C SER A 18 -15.45 -27.78 6.70
N ALA A 19 -15.82 -27.75 7.97
CA ALA A 19 -15.45 -26.67 8.88
C ALA A 19 -13.91 -26.53 9.02
N ALA A 20 -13.18 -27.65 8.96
CA ALA A 20 -11.72 -27.64 9.08
C ALA A 20 -11.04 -26.90 7.92
N GLU A 21 -11.51 -27.10 6.69
CA GLU A 21 -10.98 -26.39 5.52
C GLU A 21 -11.29 -24.88 5.57
N ALA A 22 -12.49 -24.49 6.05
CA ALA A 22 -12.83 -23.09 6.25
C ALA A 22 -11.92 -22.43 7.30
N LEU A 23 -11.71 -23.09 8.45
CA LEU A 23 -10.81 -22.62 9.51
C LEU A 23 -9.34 -22.56 9.07
N GLU A 24 -8.87 -23.53 8.28
CA GLU A 24 -7.52 -23.51 7.72
C GLU A 24 -7.33 -22.33 6.78
N CYS A 25 -8.35 -22.00 5.96
CA CYS A 25 -8.31 -20.79 5.15
C CYS A 25 -8.24 -19.53 6.01
N GLU A 26 -9.12 -19.39 7.01
CA GLU A 26 -9.14 -18.26 7.95
C GLU A 26 -7.77 -18.03 8.61
N ALA A 27 -7.11 -19.10 9.03
CA ALA A 27 -5.80 -19.05 9.66
C ALA A 27 -4.66 -18.54 8.74
N THR A 28 -4.89 -18.36 7.44
CA THR A 28 -3.91 -17.75 6.53
C THR A 28 -3.94 -16.22 6.49
N GLU A 29 -4.75 -15.57 7.34
CA GLU A 29 -4.78 -14.11 7.50
C GLU A 29 -3.39 -13.55 7.79
N GLU A 30 -2.93 -12.66 6.90
CA GLU A 30 -1.69 -11.93 7.11
C GLU A 30 -1.84 -10.98 8.31
N THR A 31 -0.81 -10.91 9.15
CA THR A 31 -0.78 -9.93 10.24
C THR A 31 -0.37 -8.57 9.68
N PRO A 32 -1.09 -7.47 10.01
CA PRO A 32 -0.67 -6.14 9.61
C PRO A 32 0.74 -5.79 10.12
N LEU A 33 1.58 -5.27 9.22
CA LEU A 33 2.95 -4.83 9.47
C LEU A 33 3.02 -3.36 9.93
N ALA A 34 1.90 -2.64 9.83
CA ALA A 34 1.75 -1.25 10.26
C ALA A 34 0.33 -1.03 10.78
N GLU A 35 0.16 0.01 11.60
CA GLU A 35 -1.14 0.40 12.17
C GLU A 35 -1.68 1.68 11.51
N VAL A 36 -2.99 1.91 11.64
CA VAL A 36 -3.60 3.17 11.20
C VAL A 36 -2.95 4.34 11.93
N GLY A 37 -2.44 5.31 11.16
CA GLY A 37 -1.71 6.47 11.65
C GLY A 37 -0.20 6.35 11.55
N ASP A 38 0.34 5.15 11.32
CA ASP A 38 1.77 4.98 11.09
C ASP A 38 2.21 5.73 9.83
N ILE A 39 3.39 6.34 9.93
CA ILE A 39 4.09 6.89 8.77
C ILE A 39 4.96 5.78 8.21
N VAL A 40 4.76 5.48 6.94
CA VAL A 40 5.42 4.39 6.25
C VAL A 40 6.07 4.88 4.97
N PHE A 41 7.07 4.14 4.53
CA PHE A 41 7.47 4.15 3.14
C PHE A 41 6.80 3.01 2.39
N ALA A 42 6.49 3.28 1.13
CA ALA A 42 6.20 2.25 0.15
C ALA A 42 7.32 2.28 -0.91
N LYS A 43 7.02 1.76 -2.11
CA LYS A 43 7.92 1.80 -3.27
C LYS A 43 8.24 3.24 -3.69
N ALA A 44 9.49 3.47 -4.08
CA ALA A 44 9.84 4.64 -4.89
C ALA A 44 9.33 4.46 -6.34
N GLY A 45 9.34 5.52 -7.14
CA GLY A 45 8.96 5.40 -8.56
C GLY A 45 8.46 6.69 -9.20
N TYR A 46 8.42 7.79 -8.45
CA TYR A 46 7.94 9.07 -8.94
C TYR A 46 9.02 9.90 -9.60
N GLY A 47 8.82 10.30 -10.86
CA GLY A 47 9.69 11.27 -11.53
C GLY A 47 9.44 12.73 -11.12
N TRP A 48 8.33 13.00 -10.41
CA TRP A 48 7.89 14.36 -10.06
C TRP A 48 7.04 14.34 -8.77
N TYR A 49 6.84 15.52 -8.17
CA TYR A 49 5.85 15.75 -7.10
C TYR A 49 5.31 17.19 -7.22
N ASP A 50 4.06 17.45 -6.82
CA ASP A 50 3.39 18.76 -6.96
C ASP A 50 2.78 19.29 -5.65
N GLY A 51 3.07 18.62 -4.53
CA GLY A 51 2.61 18.98 -3.20
C GLY A 51 3.72 19.41 -2.26
N LEU A 52 3.63 18.97 -1.01
CA LEU A 52 4.53 19.43 0.05
C LEU A 52 5.89 18.74 -0.06
N LYS A 53 6.94 19.53 -0.35
CA LYS A 53 8.33 19.03 -0.40
C LYS A 53 8.77 18.30 0.88
N SER A 54 8.24 18.70 2.05
CA SER A 54 8.56 18.04 3.33
C SER A 54 8.04 16.59 3.43
N TRP A 55 7.20 16.16 2.49
CA TRP A 55 6.68 14.80 2.38
C TRP A 55 7.49 13.93 1.39
N VAL A 56 8.59 14.46 0.85
CA VAL A 56 9.49 13.76 -0.06
C VAL A 56 10.79 13.45 0.70
N SER A 57 11.08 12.17 0.92
CA SER A 57 12.21 11.72 1.75
C SER A 57 13.58 12.06 1.16
N ASN A 58 13.67 12.08 -0.16
CA ASN A 58 14.90 12.30 -0.94
C ASN A 58 14.84 13.57 -1.80
N ALA A 59 14.11 14.60 -1.34
CA ALA A 59 13.89 15.85 -2.06
C ALA A 59 15.16 16.69 -2.36
N HIS A 60 16.28 16.30 -1.77
CA HIS A 60 17.59 16.95 -1.91
C HIS A 60 18.40 16.39 -3.08
N LEU A 61 18.01 15.24 -3.63
CA LEU A 61 18.67 14.67 -4.80
C LEU A 61 18.21 15.39 -6.07
N PRO A 62 19.12 15.90 -6.93
CA PRO A 62 18.74 16.64 -8.12
C PRO A 62 18.11 15.73 -9.20
N PRO A 63 17.10 16.20 -9.95
CA PRO A 63 16.42 15.43 -11.01
C PRO A 63 17.34 14.84 -12.09
N ALA A 64 18.50 15.46 -12.33
CA ALA A 64 19.46 15.00 -13.34
C ALA A 64 20.23 13.73 -12.93
N ALA A 65 20.33 13.43 -11.63
CA ALA A 65 20.80 12.13 -11.14
C ALA A 65 19.68 11.07 -11.20
N GLN A 66 18.42 11.53 -11.30
CA GLN A 66 17.23 10.72 -11.11
C GLN A 66 16.82 9.93 -12.39
N GLY A 67 16.97 10.50 -13.59
CA GLY A 67 16.58 9.82 -14.84
C GLY A 67 17.67 9.04 -15.60
N ARG A 68 18.88 8.84 -15.06
CA ARG A 68 20.06 8.48 -15.89
C ARG A 68 20.73 7.14 -15.62
N ARG A 69 20.27 6.35 -14.65
CA ARG A 69 20.66 4.94 -14.59
C ARG A 69 19.61 4.14 -15.32
N ALA A 70 19.83 3.87 -16.60
CA ALA A 70 19.00 2.91 -17.31
C ALA A 70 19.13 1.56 -16.58
N ASN A 71 18.02 1.02 -16.10
CA ASN A 71 18.00 -0.40 -15.76
C ASN A 71 18.17 -1.15 -17.09
N PRO A 72 19.21 -1.98 -17.28
CA PRO A 72 19.45 -2.68 -18.55
C PRO A 72 18.27 -3.58 -18.98
N GLU A 73 17.38 -3.97 -18.06
CA GLU A 73 16.22 -4.81 -18.36
C GLU A 73 14.96 -4.02 -18.76
N HIS A 74 14.81 -2.77 -18.29
CA HIS A 74 13.54 -2.01 -18.38
C HIS A 74 13.68 -0.52 -18.72
N GLY A 75 14.88 -0.05 -19.05
CA GLY A 75 15.14 1.33 -19.52
C GLY A 75 15.15 2.42 -18.44
N ASN A 76 14.36 2.28 -17.36
CA ASN A 76 14.26 3.26 -16.28
C ASN A 76 14.57 2.64 -14.90
N CYS A 77 15.32 3.36 -14.07
CA CYS A 77 15.56 3.01 -12.67
C CYS A 77 14.45 3.60 -11.77
N PHE A 78 13.74 2.74 -11.04
CA PHE A 78 12.67 3.13 -10.11
C PHE A 78 13.12 3.10 -8.63
N ALA A 79 14.43 3.06 -8.40
CA ALA A 79 15.01 3.15 -7.05
C ALA A 79 14.97 4.60 -6.52
N ASP A 80 15.16 4.78 -5.23
CA ASP A 80 15.18 6.08 -4.55
C ASP A 80 16.37 6.99 -4.95
N CYS A 81 17.46 6.43 -5.46
CA CYS A 81 18.51 7.20 -6.12
C CYS A 81 18.05 7.83 -7.45
N CYS A 82 17.00 7.27 -8.06
CA CYS A 82 16.52 7.59 -9.40
C CYS A 82 15.13 8.26 -9.41
N THR A 83 14.36 8.11 -8.36
CA THR A 83 12.97 8.58 -8.29
C THR A 83 12.66 9.09 -6.91
N TYR A 84 11.66 9.93 -6.79
CA TYR A 84 11.19 10.38 -5.50
C TYR A 84 10.55 9.25 -4.72
N ARG A 85 10.88 9.20 -3.43
CA ARG A 85 10.25 8.35 -2.43
C ARG A 85 9.50 9.23 -1.45
N PHE A 86 8.22 8.96 -1.26
CA PHE A 86 7.36 9.78 -0.41
C PHE A 86 7.14 9.14 0.94
N TYR A 87 6.90 9.98 1.95
CA TYR A 87 6.26 9.54 3.18
C TYR A 87 4.78 9.32 2.90
N TYR A 88 4.24 8.20 3.36
CA TYR A 88 2.82 7.91 3.37
C TYR A 88 2.33 7.77 4.80
N VAL A 89 1.03 8.01 5.02
CA VAL A 89 0.35 7.61 6.25
C VAL A 89 -0.62 6.48 5.94
N VAL A 90 -0.66 5.47 6.80
CA VAL A 90 -1.70 4.44 6.79
C VAL A 90 -3.00 5.07 7.30
N THR A 91 -3.99 5.23 6.44
CA THR A 91 -5.25 5.92 6.79
C THR A 91 -6.38 4.97 7.14
N LYS A 92 -6.29 3.72 6.67
CA LYS A 92 -7.19 2.60 6.91
C LYS A 92 -6.46 1.29 6.55
N ILE A 93 -6.88 0.18 7.13
CA ILE A 93 -6.42 -1.18 6.82
C ILE A 93 -7.64 -2.02 6.51
N ASP A 94 -7.62 -2.72 5.38
CA ASP A 94 -8.66 -3.67 5.00
C ASP A 94 -8.08 -5.08 5.08
N THR A 95 -8.74 -5.93 5.85
CA THR A 95 -8.45 -7.37 5.97
C THR A 95 -9.52 -8.24 5.34
N ASP A 96 -10.61 -7.61 4.86
CA ASP A 96 -11.73 -8.26 4.20
C ASP A 96 -11.43 -8.41 2.70
N ASP A 97 -11.22 -9.65 2.27
CA ASP A 97 -10.85 -9.97 0.87
C ASP A 97 -12.08 -10.22 -0.03
N ARG A 98 -13.30 -10.11 0.51
CA ARG A 98 -14.56 -10.43 -0.21
C ARG A 98 -14.78 -9.63 -1.50
N ASP A 99 -14.23 -8.43 -1.60
CA ASP A 99 -14.42 -7.57 -2.77
C ASP A 99 -13.41 -7.80 -3.91
N TYR A 100 -12.36 -8.59 -3.68
CA TYR A 100 -11.20 -8.57 -4.59
C TYR A 100 -10.39 -9.87 -4.70
N GLY A 101 -10.68 -10.90 -3.91
CA GLY A 101 -9.98 -12.19 -4.00
C GLY A 101 -10.42 -12.99 -5.22
N GLN A 102 -9.48 -13.35 -6.09
CA GLN A 102 -9.67 -14.56 -6.90
C GLN A 102 -9.68 -15.77 -5.97
N ILE A 103 -10.46 -16.79 -6.31
CA ILE A 103 -10.52 -18.06 -5.57
C ILE A 103 -9.10 -18.59 -5.36
N GLY A 104 -8.65 -18.67 -4.10
CA GLY A 104 -7.36 -19.24 -3.70
C GLY A 104 -6.21 -18.26 -3.42
N GLU A 105 -6.42 -16.95 -3.46
CA GLU A 105 -5.43 -16.00 -2.93
C GLU A 105 -5.53 -15.90 -1.39
N LYS A 106 -4.36 -15.79 -0.73
CA LYS A 106 -4.27 -15.62 0.74
C LYS A 106 -5.02 -14.37 1.19
N HIS A 107 -5.58 -14.43 2.40
CA HIS A 107 -6.13 -13.30 3.16
C HIS A 107 -5.07 -12.19 3.35
N ARG A 108 -4.97 -11.28 2.39
CA ARG A 108 -3.92 -10.26 2.34
C ARG A 108 -4.37 -9.00 3.05
N VAL A 109 -3.48 -8.45 3.88
CA VAL A 109 -3.71 -7.13 4.49
C VAL A 109 -3.48 -6.05 3.46
N ARG A 110 -4.45 -5.14 3.34
CA ARG A 110 -4.37 -4.03 2.40
C ARG A 110 -4.29 -2.71 3.13
N TYR A 111 -3.37 -1.85 2.69
CA TYR A 111 -3.13 -0.56 3.31
C TYR A 111 -3.66 0.56 2.42
N HIS A 112 -4.53 1.40 2.98
CA HIS A 112 -4.84 2.68 2.36
C HIS A 112 -3.76 3.67 2.73
N LEU A 113 -2.96 4.08 1.75
CA LEU A 113 -1.86 5.01 1.94
C LEU A 113 -2.16 6.37 1.30
N PHE A 114 -1.85 7.45 2.01
CA PHE A 114 -1.92 8.81 1.48
C PHE A 114 -0.63 9.57 1.72
N THR A 115 -0.24 10.41 0.76
CA THR A 115 0.84 11.39 0.91
C THR A 115 0.37 12.80 0.55
N LEU A 116 0.89 13.82 1.25
CA LEU A 116 0.73 15.22 0.85
C LEU A 116 1.80 15.69 -0.16
N ALA A 117 2.72 14.82 -0.56
CA ALA A 117 3.67 15.11 -1.65
C ALA A 117 2.96 15.29 -3.01
N MET A 118 1.73 14.78 -3.14
CA MET A 118 0.98 14.72 -4.40
C MET A 118 -0.42 15.30 -4.22
N THR A 119 -0.66 16.47 -4.80
CA THR A 119 -1.98 17.14 -4.80
C THR A 119 -2.92 16.60 -5.86
N GLY A 120 -2.37 15.95 -6.90
CA GLY A 120 -3.14 15.43 -8.04
C GLY A 120 -3.23 16.37 -9.24
N LYS A 121 -2.62 17.57 -9.20
CA LYS A 121 -2.67 18.53 -10.31
C LYS A 121 -1.96 18.02 -11.57
N GLN A 122 -0.90 17.24 -11.39
CA GLN A 122 -0.19 16.57 -12.49
C GLN A 122 -0.52 15.06 -12.58
N GLY A 123 -1.59 14.61 -11.92
CA GLY A 123 -2.02 13.20 -11.84
C GLY A 123 -1.80 12.57 -10.46
N HIS A 124 -2.33 11.36 -10.23
CA HIS A 124 -2.07 10.54 -9.03
C HIS A 124 -2.24 11.25 -7.67
N ARG A 125 -3.46 11.79 -7.44
CA ARG A 125 -3.81 12.45 -6.17
C ARG A 125 -3.46 11.57 -4.96
N ASN A 126 -2.76 12.15 -3.99
CA ASN A 126 -2.30 11.51 -2.76
C ASN A 126 -1.25 10.40 -2.90
N GLY A 127 -0.60 10.31 -4.07
CA GLY A 127 0.37 9.27 -4.38
C GLY A 127 -0.31 7.96 -4.75
N PHE A 128 0.35 7.21 -5.60
CA PHE A 128 -0.16 6.02 -6.25
C PHE A 128 0.91 4.94 -6.25
N THR A 129 0.56 3.73 -5.85
CA THR A 129 1.43 2.58 -6.05
C THR A 129 0.53 1.44 -6.49
N PHE A 130 -0.01 1.57 -7.71
CA PHE A 130 -0.43 0.38 -8.43
C PHE A 130 0.84 -0.43 -8.70
N ALA A 131 1.01 -1.46 -7.89
CA ALA A 131 1.96 -2.51 -8.16
C ALA A 131 1.13 -3.76 -8.41
N GLU A 132 1.45 -4.49 -9.48
CA GLU A 132 0.88 -5.82 -9.73
C GLU A 132 1.23 -6.81 -8.60
N GLN A 133 2.18 -6.44 -7.75
CA GLN A 133 2.67 -7.19 -6.62
C GLN A 133 2.30 -6.47 -5.33
N HIS A 134 1.92 -7.22 -4.30
CA HIS A 134 1.74 -6.70 -2.95
C HIS A 134 3.08 -6.11 -2.45
N ILE A 135 3.06 -4.85 -2.01
CA ILE A 135 4.25 -4.18 -1.48
C ILE A 135 4.02 -3.91 0.01
N PRO A 136 4.70 -4.65 0.90
CA PRO A 136 4.54 -4.42 2.32
C PRO A 136 5.05 -3.02 2.68
N PRO A 137 4.28 -2.25 3.49
CA PRO A 137 4.74 -0.96 3.96
C PRO A 137 5.94 -1.13 4.92
N GLU A 138 6.90 -0.21 4.82
CA GLU A 138 8.05 -0.15 5.72
C GLU A 138 7.83 1.00 6.73
N LYS A 139 7.73 0.70 8.01
CA LYS A 139 7.51 1.71 9.05
C LYS A 139 8.67 2.68 9.14
N VAL A 140 8.37 3.97 9.23
CA VAL A 140 9.36 5.03 9.45
C VAL A 140 9.47 5.29 10.95
N GLU A 141 10.59 4.89 11.56
CA GLU A 141 10.83 5.06 12.99
C GLU A 141 10.88 6.53 13.44
N ASN A 142 11.47 7.40 12.62
CA ASN A 142 11.70 8.80 12.97
C ASN A 142 11.18 9.75 11.86
N PRO A 143 9.85 9.86 11.68
CA PRO A 143 9.28 10.65 10.61
C PRO A 143 9.46 12.16 10.89
N PRO A 144 9.65 13.01 9.86
CA PRO A 144 9.75 14.45 10.05
C PRO A 144 8.50 15.03 10.73
N ARG A 145 8.67 15.97 11.67
CA ARG A 145 7.56 16.62 12.41
C ARG A 145 6.49 17.22 11.49
N ALA A 146 6.88 17.70 10.30
CA ALA A 146 5.95 18.23 9.31
C ALA A 146 5.00 17.14 8.77
N VAL A 147 5.51 15.92 8.57
CA VAL A 147 4.75 14.75 8.12
C VAL A 147 3.79 14.31 9.22
N VAL A 148 4.28 14.14 10.45
CA VAL A 148 3.45 13.75 11.62
C VAL A 148 2.29 14.73 11.86
N ARG A 149 2.51 16.04 11.69
CA ARG A 149 1.44 17.02 11.85
C ARG A 149 0.44 16.98 10.70
N GLY A 150 0.91 16.80 9.47
CA GLY A 150 0.03 16.76 8.30
C GLY A 150 -0.78 15.47 8.21
N SER A 151 -0.25 14.34 8.69
CA SER A 151 -0.90 13.03 8.61
C SER A 151 -2.24 12.97 9.36
N LYS A 152 -2.37 13.72 10.45
CA LYS A 152 -3.63 13.82 11.22
C LYS A 152 -4.84 14.22 10.37
N LYS A 153 -4.63 14.97 9.29
CA LYS A 153 -5.71 15.41 8.37
C LYS A 153 -6.13 14.34 7.37
N LEU A 154 -5.37 13.26 7.27
CA LEU A 154 -5.57 12.19 6.29
C LEU A 154 -6.23 10.95 6.89
N LEU A 155 -6.23 10.81 8.23
CA LEU A 155 -6.81 9.65 8.91
C LEU A 155 -8.29 9.46 8.57
N GLY A 156 -8.70 8.20 8.40
CA GLY A 156 -10.07 7.83 8.04
C GLY A 156 -10.41 7.97 6.56
N GLN A 157 -9.49 8.44 5.71
CA GLN A 157 -9.69 8.45 4.26
C GLN A 157 -9.40 7.07 3.66
N ALA A 158 -10.28 6.58 2.80
CA ALA A 158 -10.06 5.37 2.03
C ALA A 158 -9.43 5.71 0.67
N ALA A 159 -8.26 5.14 0.39
CA ALA A 159 -7.64 5.22 -0.93
C ALA A 159 -8.45 4.37 -1.92
N ARG A 160 -8.62 4.87 -3.16
CA ARG A 160 -9.27 4.10 -4.24
C ARG A 160 -8.40 2.95 -4.76
N HIS A 161 -7.09 3.05 -4.57
CA HIS A 161 -6.11 2.06 -4.96
C HIS A 161 -5.33 1.67 -3.72
N LEU A 162 -5.25 0.37 -3.46
CA LEU A 162 -4.68 -0.21 -2.24
C LEU A 162 -3.28 -0.74 -2.52
N LEU A 163 -2.49 -0.84 -1.45
CA LEU A 163 -1.25 -1.60 -1.40
C LEU A 163 -1.44 -2.93 -0.69
#